data_AF-A0A2U8X2L9-F1
#
_entry.id   AF-A0A2U8X2L9-F1
#
_cell.length_a   1.000
_cell.length_b   1.000
_cell.length_c   1.000
_cell.angle_alpha   90.00
_cell.angle_beta   90.00
_cell.angle_gamma   90.00
#
_symmetry.space_group_name_H-M   'P 1'
#
loop_
_entity.id
_entity.type
_entity.pdbx_description
1 polymer ?
#
loop_
_entity_poly.entity_id
_entity_poly.type
_entity_poly.pdbx_seq_one_letter_code
_entity_poly.pdbx_strand_id
1 'polypeptide(L)'
;MIIWSGWGMLSALIAAAGLVGSVLLDPALARTGIPTPTGVVLVWIAAATFNWWLGTRLNNRPGRELVDPRTGQIVILRRRHTLFWIPMQYYSVLMVLLGALSVLGAMHGSSPGRKAGQAARASVPAAGALILAALPDTTPPAWPQERREAGWTSMSGRG
;
A
#
# COMPACT_ATOMS: atom_id res chain seq x y z
N MET A 1 -18.54 -20.78 -19.73
CA MET A 1 -18.49 -19.42 -20.32
C MET A 1 -17.10 -18.87 -20.10
N ILE A 2 -16.41 -18.41 -21.16
CA ILE A 2 -15.11 -17.76 -21.02
C ILE A 2 -15.37 -16.25 -20.90
N ILE A 3 -14.95 -15.66 -19.78
CA ILE A 3 -15.13 -14.24 -19.47
C ILE A 3 -14.21 -13.32 -20.28
N TRP A 4 -13.26 -13.85 -21.05
CA TRP A 4 -12.32 -13.08 -21.86
C TRP A 4 -12.28 -13.58 -23.31
N SER A 5 -11.90 -12.70 -24.24
CA SER A 5 -11.69 -13.05 -25.64
C SER A 5 -10.38 -12.46 -26.18
N GLY A 6 -9.59 -13.30 -26.86
CA GLY A 6 -8.30 -12.95 -27.45
C GLY A 6 -7.34 -12.26 -26.48
N TRP A 7 -6.85 -11.08 -26.85
CA TRP A 7 -5.87 -10.30 -26.09
C TRP A 7 -6.46 -9.46 -24.94
N GLY A 8 -7.76 -9.61 -24.60
CA GLY A 8 -8.39 -8.80 -23.53
C GLY A 8 -7.69 -8.92 -22.16
N MET A 9 -7.09 -10.08 -21.86
CA MET A 9 -6.31 -10.32 -20.64
C MET A 9 -5.09 -9.37 -20.50
N LEU A 10 -4.59 -8.83 -21.61
CA LEU A 10 -3.43 -7.95 -21.61
C LEU A 10 -3.68 -6.65 -20.83
N SER A 11 -4.94 -6.19 -20.77
CA SER A 11 -5.31 -5.02 -19.96
C SER A 11 -5.03 -5.25 -18.47
N ALA A 12 -5.35 -6.45 -17.97
CA ALA A 12 -5.09 -6.81 -16.58
C ALA A 12 -3.58 -6.89 -16.30
N LEU A 13 -2.80 -7.44 -17.24
CA LEU A 13 -1.34 -7.50 -17.13
C LEU A 13 -0.71 -6.10 -17.13
N ILE A 14 -1.19 -5.19 -17.99
CA ILE A 14 -0.72 -3.79 -18.03
C ILE A 14 -1.07 -3.09 -16.72
N ALA A 15 -2.27 -3.29 -16.17
CA ALA A 15 -2.66 -2.72 -14.88
C ALA A 15 -1.79 -3.25 -13.73
N ALA A 16 -1.50 -4.56 -13.72
CA ALA A 16 -0.61 -5.18 -12.74
C ALA A 16 0.82 -4.63 -12.85
N ALA A 17 1.35 -4.50 -14.07
CA ALA A 17 2.64 -3.88 -14.32
C ALA A 17 2.67 -2.41 -13.90
N GLY A 18 1.58 -1.67 -14.12
CA GLY A 18 1.42 -0.29 -13.64
C GLY A 18 1.45 -0.19 -12.12
N LEU A 19 0.77 -1.11 -11.43
CA LEU A 19 0.80 -1.17 -9.97
C LEU A 19 2.21 -1.44 -9.44
N VAL A 20 2.89 -2.47 -9.96
CA VAL A 20 4.27 -2.80 -9.58
C VAL A 20 5.21 -1.62 -9.90
N GLY A 21 5.10 -1.05 -11.10
CA GLY A 21 5.89 0.08 -11.54
C GLY A 21 5.70 1.30 -10.62
N SER A 22 4.48 1.56 -10.16
CA SER A 22 4.21 2.69 -9.25
C SER A 22 4.89 2.53 -7.89
N VAL A 23 4.94 1.31 -7.34
CA VAL A 23 5.59 1.00 -6.05
C VAL A 23 7.12 1.07 -6.15
N LEU A 24 7.68 0.78 -7.33
CA LEU A 24 9.13 0.77 -7.55
C LEU A 24 9.66 2.14 -7.99
N LEU A 25 8.97 2.81 -8.90
CA LEU A 25 9.45 4.03 -9.53
C LEU A 25 9.36 5.23 -8.60
N ASP A 26 8.26 5.38 -7.86
CA ASP A 26 8.04 6.56 -7.02
C ASP A 26 9.11 6.74 -5.93
N PRO A 27 9.49 5.70 -5.15
CA PRO A 27 10.59 5.80 -4.19
C PRO A 27 11.96 5.98 -4.86
N ALA A 28 12.15 5.44 -6.07
CA ALA A 28 13.40 5.60 -6.80
C ALA A 28 13.61 7.05 -7.25
N LEU A 29 12.56 7.71 -7.75
CA LEU A 29 12.55 9.12 -8.13
C LEU A 29 12.70 10.04 -6.90
N ALA A 30 12.09 9.68 -5.78
CA ALA A 30 12.25 10.43 -4.52
C ALA A 30 13.72 10.51 -4.08
N ARG A 31 14.51 9.44 -4.28
CA ARG A 31 15.94 9.41 -3.95
C ARG A 31 16.78 10.35 -4.82
N THR A 32 16.30 10.72 -6.00
CA THR A 32 16.97 11.66 -6.90
C THR A 32 16.45 13.08 -6.75
N GLY A 33 15.61 13.36 -5.74
CA GLY A 33 15.07 14.69 -5.46
C GLY A 33 13.78 15.04 -6.21
N ILE A 34 13.19 14.09 -6.97
CA ILE A 34 11.90 14.30 -7.64
C ILE A 34 10.78 14.06 -6.62
N PRO A 35 9.81 14.98 -6.48
CA PRO A 35 8.77 14.87 -5.44
C PRO A 35 7.83 13.68 -5.69
N THR A 36 7.41 13.02 -4.61
CA THR A 36 6.32 12.04 -4.65
C THR A 36 4.97 12.78 -4.78
N PRO A 37 3.95 12.23 -5.48
CA PRO A 37 3.90 10.92 -6.12
C PRO A 37 4.12 10.99 -7.66
N THR A 38 5.16 11.70 -8.13
CA THR A 38 5.43 11.88 -9.58
C THR A 38 5.61 10.55 -10.30
N GLY A 39 6.29 9.56 -9.68
CA GLY A 39 6.51 8.25 -10.29
C GLY A 39 5.20 7.47 -10.45
N VAL A 40 4.28 7.57 -9.49
CA VAL A 40 2.95 6.97 -9.58
C VAL A 40 2.17 7.55 -10.77
N VAL A 41 2.15 8.88 -10.90
CA VAL A 41 1.45 9.55 -12.01
C VAL A 41 2.01 9.11 -13.35
N LEU A 42 3.34 9.13 -13.52
CA LEU A 42 3.98 8.76 -14.78
C LEU A 42 3.64 7.32 -15.20
N VAL A 43 3.73 6.37 -14.26
CA VAL A 43 3.47 4.95 -14.57
C VAL A 43 2.01 4.72 -14.96
N TRP A 44 1.06 5.29 -14.24
CA TRP A 44 -0.36 5.08 -14.53
C TRP A 44 -0.80 5.76 -15.83
N ILE A 45 -0.29 6.96 -16.13
CA ILE A 45 -0.53 7.63 -17.42
C ILE A 45 0.08 6.83 -18.57
N ALA A 46 1.31 6.34 -18.41
CA ALA A 46 1.95 5.50 -19.42
C ALA A 46 1.16 4.19 -19.65
N ALA A 47 0.75 3.51 -18.57
CA ALA A 47 -0.04 2.28 -18.64
C ALA A 47 -1.40 2.50 -19.33
N ALA A 48 -2.13 3.56 -18.95
CA ALA A 48 -3.43 3.87 -19.54
C ALA A 48 -3.31 4.22 -21.02
N THR A 49 -2.31 5.04 -21.39
CA THR A 49 -2.04 5.44 -22.78
C THR A 49 -1.66 4.23 -23.63
N PHE A 50 -0.75 3.39 -23.12
CA PHE A 50 -0.33 2.18 -23.82
C PHE A 50 -1.49 1.20 -24.01
N ASN A 51 -2.30 0.97 -22.97
CA ASN A 51 -3.48 0.10 -23.06
C ASN A 51 -4.52 0.65 -24.06
N TRP A 52 -4.72 1.96 -24.12
CA TRP A 52 -5.66 2.59 -25.04
C TRP A 52 -5.20 2.41 -26.49
N TRP A 53 -3.93 2.74 -26.75
CA TRP A 53 -3.32 2.59 -28.06
C TRP A 53 -3.37 1.14 -28.54
N LEU A 54 -2.99 0.21 -27.66
CA LEU A 54 -2.96 -1.22 -27.98
C LEU A 54 -4.37 -1.78 -28.18
N GLY A 55 -5.31 -1.45 -27.30
CA GLY A 55 -6.71 -1.85 -27.41
C GLY A 55 -7.35 -1.34 -28.70
N THR A 56 -7.14 -0.07 -29.05
CA THR A 56 -7.63 0.54 -30.28
C THR A 56 -7.04 -0.14 -31.52
N ARG A 57 -5.72 -0.37 -31.53
CA ARG A 57 -5.02 -1.03 -32.64
C ARG A 57 -5.47 -2.47 -32.85
N LEU A 58 -5.72 -3.21 -31.77
CA LEU A 58 -6.13 -4.60 -31.82
C LEU A 58 -7.62 -4.74 -32.19
N ASN A 59 -8.48 -3.86 -31.69
CA ASN A 59 -9.93 -3.93 -31.92
C ASN A 59 -10.39 -3.28 -33.24
N ASN A 60 -9.60 -2.40 -33.86
CA ASN A 60 -9.94 -1.76 -35.13
C ASN A 60 -9.49 -2.54 -36.38
N ARG A 61 -9.10 -3.81 -36.25
CA ARG A 61 -8.72 -4.63 -37.41
C ARG A 61 -9.94 -4.91 -38.30
N PRO A 62 -9.81 -4.82 -39.64
CA PRO A 62 -10.91 -5.05 -40.55
C PRO A 62 -11.48 -6.46 -40.35
N GLY A 63 -12.81 -6.56 -40.37
CA GLY A 63 -13.50 -7.84 -40.30
C GLY A 63 -13.21 -8.68 -41.54
N ARG A 64 -13.15 -10.00 -41.37
CA ARG A 64 -13.04 -10.91 -42.50
C ARG A 64 -14.45 -11.23 -42.99
N GLU A 65 -14.71 -10.94 -44.25
CA GLU A 65 -15.93 -11.38 -44.93
C GLU A 65 -15.84 -12.90 -45.14
N LEU A 66 -16.86 -13.60 -44.68
CA LEU A 66 -17.01 -15.04 -44.86
C LEU A 66 -18.37 -15.29 -45.48
N VAL A 67 -18.40 -16.04 -46.57
CA VAL A 67 -19.65 -16.49 -47.20
C VAL A 67 -20.09 -17.76 -46.50
N ASP A 68 -21.32 -17.78 -45.99
CA ASP A 68 -21.93 -19.00 -45.47
C ASP A 68 -22.32 -19.91 -46.65
N PRO A 69 -21.70 -21.10 -46.80
CA PRO A 69 -21.96 -21.99 -47.93
C PRO A 69 -23.38 -22.57 -47.96
N ARG A 70 -24.14 -22.52 -46.86
CA ARG A 70 -25.51 -23.04 -46.81
C ARG A 70 -26.56 -22.01 -47.21
N THR A 71 -26.31 -20.74 -46.93
CA THR A 71 -27.30 -19.66 -47.11
C THR A 71 -26.88 -18.65 -48.17
N GLY A 72 -25.62 -18.68 -48.62
CA GLY A 72 -25.04 -17.67 -49.51
C GLY A 72 -24.85 -16.30 -48.85
N GLN A 73 -25.11 -16.17 -47.55
CA GLN A 73 -25.04 -14.89 -46.84
C GLN A 73 -23.59 -14.48 -46.55
N ILE A 74 -23.31 -13.18 -46.69
CA ILE A 74 -22.02 -12.59 -46.33
C ILE A 74 -22.05 -12.22 -44.84
N VAL A 75 -21.21 -12.88 -44.04
CA VAL A 75 -21.05 -12.61 -42.61
C VAL A 75 -19.71 -11.92 -42.38
N ILE A 76 -19.74 -10.73 -41.78
CA ILE A 76 -18.52 -9.98 -41.42
C ILE A 76 -18.06 -10.43 -40.03
N LEU A 77 -17.05 -11.31 -39.96
CA LEU A 77 -16.46 -11.70 -38.69
C LEU A 77 -15.45 -10.64 -38.21
N ARG A 78 -15.81 -9.91 -37.16
CA ARG A 78 -14.89 -8.99 -36.46
C ARG A 78 -14.30 -9.66 -35.23
N ARG A 79 -12.97 -9.75 -35.15
CA ARG A 79 -12.29 -10.16 -33.92
C ARG A 79 -12.40 -9.01 -32.90
N ARG A 80 -12.93 -9.32 -31.71
CA ARG A 80 -12.96 -8.37 -30.58
C ARG A 80 -12.09 -8.92 -29.45
N HIS A 81 -11.27 -8.06 -28.87
CA HIS A 81 -10.44 -8.34 -27.71
C HIS A 81 -11.08 -7.68 -26.50
N THR A 82 -11.75 -8.50 -25.70
CA THR A 82 -12.58 -8.08 -24.58
C THR A 82 -12.21 -8.82 -23.31
N LEU A 83 -12.36 -8.15 -22.18
CA LEU A 83 -12.27 -8.73 -20.85
C LEU A 83 -13.58 -8.41 -20.13
N PHE A 84 -14.28 -9.44 -19.64
CA PHE A 84 -15.67 -9.34 -19.17
C PHE A 84 -16.59 -8.66 -20.19
N TRP A 85 -16.47 -9.03 -21.47
CA TRP A 85 -17.22 -8.45 -22.59
C TRP A 85 -16.97 -6.95 -22.85
N ILE A 86 -16.11 -6.30 -22.06
CA ILE A 86 -15.72 -4.90 -22.23
C ILE A 86 -14.47 -4.84 -23.13
N PRO A 87 -14.48 -4.03 -24.21
CA PRO A 87 -13.29 -3.80 -25.03
C PRO A 87 -12.10 -3.28 -24.22
N MET A 88 -10.92 -3.84 -24.49
CA MET A 88 -9.66 -3.51 -23.81
C MET A 88 -9.40 -2.01 -23.63
N GLN A 89 -9.73 -1.17 -24.62
CA GLN A 89 -9.48 0.28 -24.53
C GLN A 89 -10.22 0.95 -23.35
N TYR A 90 -11.38 0.45 -22.93
CA TYR A 90 -12.11 1.07 -21.82
C TYR A 90 -11.48 0.78 -20.45
N TYR A 91 -10.65 -0.25 -20.34
CA TYR A 91 -9.86 -0.47 -19.13
C TYR A 91 -8.81 0.64 -18.90
N SER A 92 -8.47 1.45 -19.90
CA SER A 92 -7.62 2.63 -19.69
C SER A 92 -8.28 3.65 -18.77
N VAL A 93 -9.60 3.81 -18.84
CA VAL A 93 -10.33 4.69 -17.92
C VAL A 93 -10.21 4.15 -16.49
N LEU A 94 -10.36 2.84 -16.31
CA LEU A 94 -10.16 2.19 -15.02
C LEU A 94 -8.72 2.38 -14.50
N MET A 95 -7.70 2.28 -15.37
CA MET A 95 -6.31 2.53 -15.00
C MET A 95 -6.09 3.98 -14.53
N VAL A 96 -6.70 4.97 -15.20
CA VAL A 96 -6.63 6.37 -14.74
C VAL A 96 -7.26 6.53 -13.36
N LEU A 97 -8.41 5.91 -13.12
CA LEU A 97 -9.07 5.93 -11.80
C LEU A 97 -8.20 5.27 -10.72
N LEU A 98 -7.59 4.12 -11.01
CA LEU A 98 -6.65 3.45 -10.11
C LEU A 98 -5.41 4.30 -9.83
N GLY A 99 -4.89 4.99 -10.84
CA GLY A 99 -3.79 5.94 -10.69
C GLY A 99 -4.16 7.12 -9.79
N ALA A 100 -5.33 7.72 -10.01
CA ALA A 100 -5.86 8.79 -9.16
C ALA A 100 -6.02 8.31 -7.70
N LEU A 101 -6.59 7.12 -7.49
CA LEU A 101 -6.73 6.53 -6.16
C LEU A 101 -5.36 6.27 -5.50
N SER A 102 -4.37 5.81 -6.27
CA SER A 102 -3.01 5.58 -5.80
C SER A 102 -2.34 6.87 -5.36
N VAL A 103 -2.52 7.95 -6.11
CA VAL A 103 -2.05 9.30 -5.75
C VAL A 103 -2.70 9.77 -4.45
N LEU A 104 -4.03 9.65 -4.34
CA LEU A 104 -4.74 10.00 -3.10
C LEU A 104 -4.22 9.19 -1.91
N GLY A 105 -4.01 7.89 -2.09
CA GLY A 105 -3.43 7.01 -1.07
C GLY A 105 -2.02 7.44 -0.65
N ALA A 106 -1.17 7.82 -1.60
CA ALA A 106 0.17 8.33 -1.33
C ALA A 106 0.13 9.63 -0.51
N MET A 107 -0.82 10.52 -0.80
CA MET A 107 -1.00 11.77 -0.05
C MET A 107 -1.44 11.50 1.41
N HIS A 108 -2.38 10.57 1.64
CA HIS A 108 -2.90 10.26 2.98
C HIS A 108 -1.98 9.35 3.82
N GLY A 109 -1.14 8.54 3.18
CA GLY A 109 -0.15 7.68 3.84
C GLY A 109 0.99 8.46 4.51
N SER A 110 1.12 9.75 4.21
CA SER A 110 2.08 10.69 4.80
C SER A 110 1.65 11.17 6.19
N SER A 111 1.26 10.26 7.09
CA SER A 111 1.13 10.58 8.52
C SER A 111 2.50 10.40 9.21
N PRO A 112 3.25 11.48 9.49
CA PRO A 112 4.61 11.41 10.05
C PRO A 112 4.71 10.73 11.43
N GLY A 113 3.60 10.48 12.13
CA GLY A 113 3.61 9.88 13.46
C GLY A 113 3.97 8.38 13.51
N ARG A 114 3.80 7.61 12.43
CA ARG A 114 3.95 6.14 12.49
C ARG A 114 5.41 5.68 12.40
N LYS A 115 6.27 6.44 11.71
CA LYS A 115 7.72 6.13 11.60
C LYS A 115 8.50 6.56 12.84
N ALA A 116 8.14 7.70 13.46
CA ALA A 116 8.78 8.19 14.69
C ALA A 116 8.55 7.24 15.89
N GLY A 117 7.34 6.69 16.05
CA GLY A 117 7.04 5.72 17.11
C GLY A 117 7.73 4.36 16.91
N GLN A 118 8.02 3.96 15.67
CA GLN A 118 8.71 2.71 15.36
C GLN A 118 10.23 2.84 15.55
N ALA A 119 10.82 3.98 15.18
CA ALA A 119 12.21 4.31 15.48
C ALA A 119 12.44 4.42 17.00
N ALA A 120 11.52 5.07 17.73
CA ALA A 120 11.60 5.20 19.20
C ALA A 120 11.46 3.85 19.94
N ARG A 121 10.66 2.91 19.41
CA ARG A 121 10.55 1.54 19.97
C ARG A 121 11.75 0.67 19.62
N ALA A 122 12.36 0.87 18.45
CA ALA A 122 13.57 0.17 18.04
C ALA A 122 14.83 0.67 18.79
N SER A 123 14.79 1.91 19.30
CA SER A 123 15.88 2.53 20.05
C SER A 123 15.72 2.44 21.57
N VAL A 124 14.91 1.52 22.11
CA VAL A 124 15.03 1.17 23.54
C VAL A 124 16.22 0.22 23.65
N PRO A 125 17.43 0.67 24.07
CA PRO A 125 18.51 -0.25 24.29
C PRO A 125 18.11 -1.23 25.40
N ALA A 126 18.41 -2.51 25.20
CA ALA A 126 18.34 -3.54 26.23
C ALA A 126 19.14 -3.19 27.51
N ALA A 127 19.89 -2.09 27.51
CA ALA A 127 20.56 -1.51 28.68
C ALA A 127 19.59 -1.15 29.82
N GLY A 128 18.34 -0.78 29.55
CA GLY A 128 17.35 -0.51 30.61
C GLY A 128 16.93 -1.77 31.38
N ALA A 129 16.87 -2.92 30.70
CA ALA A 129 16.55 -4.20 31.32
C ALA A 129 17.73 -4.77 32.13
N LEU A 130 18.97 -4.50 31.72
CA LEU A 130 20.17 -4.92 32.44
C LEU A 130 20.42 -4.11 33.72
N ILE A 131 20.03 -2.83 33.76
CA ILE A 131 20.17 -2.00 34.98
C ILE A 131 19.20 -2.45 36.08
N LEU A 132 18.01 -2.94 35.73
CA LEU A 132 17.07 -3.46 36.73
C LEU A 132 17.49 -4.83 37.31
N ALA A 133 18.29 -5.60 36.57
CA ALA A 133 18.78 -6.93 36.98
C ALA A 133 20.10 -6.89 37.77
N ALA A 134 20.79 -5.74 37.81
CA ALA A 134 22.08 -5.56 38.49
C ALA A 134 21.96 -4.83 39.84
N LEU A 135 20.74 -4.56 40.31
CA LEU A 135 20.52 -4.05 41.66
C LEU A 135 20.85 -5.19 42.65
N PRO A 136 21.84 -5.00 43.57
CA PRO A 136 22.05 -5.97 44.63
C PRO A 136 20.78 -6.12 45.45
N ASP A 137 20.46 -7.35 45.86
CA ASP A 137 19.36 -7.67 46.77
C ASP A 137 19.45 -6.74 47.99
N THR A 138 18.62 -5.71 48.00
CA THR A 138 18.39 -4.89 49.19
C THR A 138 17.40 -5.63 50.05
N THR A 139 17.82 -6.79 50.57
CA THR A 139 17.19 -7.34 51.75
C THR A 139 17.38 -6.29 52.86
N PRO A 140 16.31 -5.66 53.35
CA PRO A 140 16.47 -4.68 54.42
C PRO A 140 17.03 -5.40 55.66
N PRO A 141 17.98 -4.80 56.40
CA PRO A 141 18.50 -5.43 57.60
C PRO A 141 17.37 -5.63 58.61
N ALA A 142 17.35 -6.81 59.23
CA ALA A 142 16.45 -7.09 60.35
C ALA A 142 16.79 -6.14 61.51
N TRP A 143 15.98 -5.10 61.68
CA TRP A 143 16.10 -4.18 62.81
C TRP A 143 15.85 -4.92 64.13
N PRO A 144 16.69 -4.73 65.16
CA PRO A 144 16.43 -5.32 66.48
C PRO A 144 15.16 -4.70 67.08
N GLN A 145 14.18 -5.55 67.38
CA GLN A 145 13.08 -5.22 68.27
C GLN A 145 13.64 -5.08 69.69
N GLU A 146 14.07 -3.89 70.11
CA GLU A 146 14.34 -3.66 71.53
C GLU A 146 14.03 -2.24 72.00
N ARG A 147 13.24 -2.19 73.09
CA ARG A 147 12.96 -1.07 74.01
C ARG A 147 12.10 0.10 73.52
N ARG A 148 10.77 -0.12 73.57
CA ARG A 148 9.81 0.91 73.97
C ARG A 148 9.57 0.84 75.48
N GLU A 149 10.49 1.39 76.27
CA GLU A 149 10.18 1.76 77.65
C GLU A 149 10.85 3.11 77.97
N ALA A 150 10.11 3.93 78.72
CA ALA A 150 10.42 5.30 79.18
C ALA A 150 10.28 6.40 78.10
N GLY A 151 9.46 7.45 78.25
CA GLY A 151 8.72 7.88 79.42
C GLY A 151 7.59 8.82 79.03
N TRP A 152 6.48 8.65 79.73
CA TRP A 152 5.46 9.65 79.93
C TRP A 152 6.08 10.87 80.60
N THR A 153 5.82 12.08 80.10
CA THR A 153 5.36 13.22 80.91
C THR A 153 5.01 14.44 80.06
N SER A 154 3.76 14.88 80.23
CA SER A 154 3.27 16.26 80.25
C SER A 154 3.55 17.20 79.07
N MET A 155 2.49 17.63 78.39
CA MET A 155 1.92 18.95 78.68
C MET A 155 0.52 19.10 78.09
N SER A 156 -0.42 19.32 79.00
CA SER A 156 -1.79 19.75 78.83
C SER A 156 -1.90 21.27 78.74
N GLY A 157 -2.84 21.77 77.93
CA GLY A 157 -3.40 23.13 78.00
C GLY A 157 -2.76 24.10 77.01
N ARG A 158 -3.45 25.04 76.37
CA ARG A 158 -4.80 25.63 76.47
C ARG A 158 -5.13 26.11 75.03
N GLY A 159 -6.38 26.19 74.59
CA GLY A 159 -7.34 27.19 75.04
C GLY A 159 -7.03 28.50 74.35
#